data_AF-A0A399GDM3-F1
#
_entry.id   AF-A0A399GDM3-F1
#
_cell.length_a   1.000
_cell.length_b   1.000
_cell.length_c   1.000
_cell.angle_alpha   90.00
_cell.angle_beta   90.00
_cell.angle_gamma   90.00
#
_symmetry.space_group_name_H-M   'P 1'
#
loop_
_entity.id
_entity.type
_entity.pdbx_description
1 polymer ?
#
loop_
_entity_poly.entity_id
_entity_poly.type
_entity_poly.pdbx_seq_one_letter_code
_entity_poly.pdbx_strand_id
1 'polypeptide(L)'
;MNAPRLTPWSPPINELLPHTLFRLAAQNPSATYVEFPNDPNRIEDGYRKIAFAEVANAVHAIAWWIEENVGKLSEEEKTGEQTLVYMGPNDIRYAVLCLGSVIAGYKVGFP
;
A
#
# COMPACT_ATOMS: atom_id res chain seq x y z
N MET A 1 -6.00 -0.29 -21.80
CA MET A 1 -4.60 -0.46 -22.23
C MET A 1 -3.89 -1.31 -21.18
N ASN A 2 -3.09 -2.30 -21.58
CA ASN A 2 -2.33 -3.12 -20.62
C ASN A 2 -1.21 -2.28 -19.99
N ALA A 3 -1.33 -2.00 -18.70
CA ALA A 3 -0.29 -1.42 -17.87
C ALA A 3 0.93 -2.37 -17.82
N PRO A 4 2.13 -1.96 -18.28
CA PRO A 4 3.30 -2.83 -18.25
C PRO A 4 3.73 -3.08 -16.80
N ARG A 5 4.34 -4.25 -16.54
CA ARG A 5 5.07 -4.48 -15.27
C ARG A 5 6.39 -3.71 -15.30
N LEU A 6 6.90 -3.31 -14.14
CA LEU A 6 8.21 -2.70 -14.05
C LEU A 6 9.30 -3.73 -14.35
N THR A 7 10.02 -3.56 -15.45
CA THR A 7 11.15 -4.42 -15.83
C THR A 7 12.26 -3.58 -16.48
N PRO A 8 13.52 -3.69 -16.03
CA PRO A 8 13.96 -4.44 -14.84
C PRO A 8 13.41 -3.82 -13.54
N TRP A 9 13.45 -4.59 -12.44
CA TRP A 9 13.11 -4.03 -11.13
C TRP A 9 14.09 -2.91 -10.76
N SER A 10 13.58 -1.87 -10.09
CA SER A 10 14.43 -0.81 -9.54
C SER A 10 15.43 -1.44 -8.55
N PRO A 11 16.72 -1.10 -8.61
CA PRO A 11 17.68 -1.60 -7.65
C PRO A 11 17.29 -1.15 -6.22
N PRO A 12 17.67 -1.91 -5.18
CA PRO A 12 17.43 -1.52 -3.80
C PRO A 12 18.16 -0.20 -3.52
N ILE A 13 17.44 0.73 -2.91
CA ILE A 13 17.99 2.00 -2.45
C ILE A 13 17.68 2.18 -0.96
N ASN A 14 18.54 2.92 -0.27
CA ASN A 14 18.44 3.15 1.16
C ASN A 14 17.34 4.18 1.48
N GLU A 15 16.07 3.77 1.35
CA GLU A 15 14.91 4.62 1.62
C GLU A 15 13.79 3.82 2.31
N LEU A 16 12.82 4.52 2.89
CA LEU A 16 11.63 3.92 3.48
C LEU A 16 10.69 3.37 2.39
N LEU A 17 10.04 2.24 2.65
CA LEU A 17 9.12 1.60 1.69
C LEU A 17 8.02 2.52 1.14
N PRO A 18 7.38 3.41 1.95
CA PRO A 18 6.45 4.40 1.39
C PRO A 18 7.11 5.34 0.37
N HIS A 19 8.35 5.79 0.60
CA HIS A 19 9.09 6.62 -0.36
C HIS A 19 9.38 5.87 -1.65
N THR A 20 9.72 4.58 -1.56
CA THR A 20 9.85 3.71 -2.75
C THR A 20 8.56 3.64 -3.54
N LEU A 21 7.43 3.40 -2.88
CA LEU A 21 6.13 3.36 -3.55
C LEU A 21 5.83 4.68 -4.27
N PHE A 22 5.98 5.82 -3.58
CA PHE A 22 5.67 7.14 -4.15
C PHE A 22 6.59 7.51 -5.29
N ARG A 23 7.89 7.21 -5.18
CA ARG A 23 8.84 7.41 -6.27
C ARG A 23 8.50 6.57 -7.49
N LEU A 24 8.20 5.28 -7.31
CA LEU A 24 7.83 4.39 -8.41
C LEU A 24 6.51 4.82 -9.06
N ALA A 25 5.54 5.25 -8.26
CA ALA A 25 4.27 5.79 -8.75
C ALA A 25 4.45 7.11 -9.52
N ALA A 26 5.34 7.99 -9.08
CA ALA A 26 5.65 9.23 -9.80
C ALA A 26 6.36 8.95 -11.13
N GLN A 27 7.28 7.97 -11.17
CA GLN A 27 8.04 7.62 -12.37
C GLN A 27 7.22 6.80 -13.37
N ASN A 28 6.35 5.91 -12.87
CA ASN A 28 5.64 4.92 -13.67
C ASN A 28 4.19 4.75 -13.17
N PRO A 29 3.35 5.80 -13.24
CA PRO A 29 2.03 5.82 -12.59
C PRO A 29 1.11 4.72 -13.07
N SER A 30 1.17 4.41 -14.37
CA SER A 30 0.36 3.38 -15.02
C SER A 30 1.01 2.00 -15.02
N ALA A 31 2.16 1.78 -14.36
CA ALA A 31 2.74 0.45 -14.27
C ALA A 31 1.93 -0.41 -13.30
N THR A 32 1.84 -1.71 -13.57
CA THR A 32 1.10 -2.65 -12.72
C THR A 32 1.88 -2.89 -11.42
N TYR A 33 1.27 -2.58 -10.26
CA TYR A 33 1.78 -2.94 -8.94
C TYR A 33 1.40 -4.38 -8.58
N VAL A 34 0.14 -4.73 -8.78
CA VAL A 34 -0.39 -6.07 -8.48
C VAL A 34 -1.49 -6.45 -9.46
N GLU A 35 -1.66 -7.76 -9.66
CA GLU A 35 -2.83 -8.35 -10.31
C GLU A 35 -3.60 -9.14 -9.27
N PHE A 36 -4.89 -8.84 -9.13
CA PHE A 36 -5.75 -9.48 -8.14
C PHE A 36 -6.89 -10.22 -8.84
N PRO A 37 -7.27 -11.44 -8.45
CA PRO A 37 -8.36 -12.16 -9.09
C PRO A 37 -9.66 -11.35 -9.08
N ASN A 38 -10.43 -11.39 -10.16
CA ASN A 38 -11.76 -10.79 -10.19
C ASN A 38 -12.74 -11.54 -9.28
N ASP A 39 -12.60 -12.87 -9.23
CA ASP A 39 -13.32 -13.77 -8.33
C ASP A 39 -12.29 -14.67 -7.62
N PRO A 40 -12.27 -14.73 -6.28
CA PRO A 40 -11.34 -15.56 -5.54
C PRO A 40 -11.53 -17.07 -5.76
N ASN A 41 -12.69 -17.50 -6.27
CA ASN A 41 -13.03 -18.91 -6.53
C ASN A 41 -12.96 -19.27 -8.02
N ARG A 42 -12.82 -18.29 -8.92
CA ARG A 42 -12.90 -18.49 -10.37
C ARG A 42 -11.75 -17.79 -11.08
N ILE A 43 -10.61 -18.47 -11.12
CA ILE A 43 -9.37 -17.95 -11.71
C ILE A 43 -9.55 -17.65 -13.21
N GLU A 44 -10.43 -18.40 -13.88
CA GLU A 44 -10.76 -18.21 -15.30
C GLU A 44 -11.45 -16.88 -15.60
N ASP A 45 -12.07 -16.23 -14.60
CA ASP A 45 -12.69 -14.91 -14.75
C ASP A 45 -11.64 -13.76 -14.80
N GLY A 46 -10.35 -14.11 -14.74
CA GLY A 46 -9.23 -13.22 -14.94
C GLY A 46 -8.88 -12.37 -13.73
N TYR A 47 -8.06 -11.34 -13.97
CA TYR A 47 -7.46 -10.52 -12.93
C TYR A 47 -7.67 -9.03 -13.21
N ARG A 48 -8.00 -8.28 -12.16
CA ARG A 48 -7.90 -6.82 -12.16
C ARG A 48 -6.44 -6.43 -11.95
N LYS A 49 -5.97 -5.47 -12.75
CA LYS A 49 -4.65 -4.87 -12.57
C LYS A 49 -4.81 -3.61 -11.75
N ILE A 50 -3.97 -3.42 -10.75
CA ILE A 50 -3.92 -2.22 -9.92
C ILE A 50 -2.58 -1.54 -10.17
N ALA A 51 -2.61 -0.27 -10.57
CA ALA A 51 -1.44 0.50 -10.93
C ALA A 51 -0.73 1.10 -9.70
N PHE A 52 0.56 1.41 -9.85
CA PHE A 52 1.34 2.07 -8.79
C PHE A 52 0.70 3.37 -8.31
N ALA A 53 0.15 4.20 -9.21
CA ALA A 53 -0.54 5.42 -8.83
C ALA A 53 -1.79 5.16 -7.98
N GLU A 54 -2.55 4.10 -8.29
CA GLU A 54 -3.74 3.73 -7.52
C GLU A 54 -3.36 3.30 -6.10
N VAL A 55 -2.29 2.50 -5.96
CA VAL A 55 -1.80 2.07 -4.64
C VAL A 55 -1.25 3.24 -3.85
N ALA A 56 -0.46 4.13 -4.46
CA ALA A 56 0.06 5.34 -3.82
C ALA A 56 -1.06 6.24 -3.28
N ASN A 57 -2.11 6.47 -4.09
CA ASN A 57 -3.26 7.25 -3.67
C ASN A 57 -4.03 6.56 -2.53
N ALA A 58 -4.21 5.25 -2.59
CA ALA A 58 -4.85 4.48 -1.51
C ALA A 58 -4.05 4.55 -0.20
N VAL A 59 -2.72 4.52 -0.27
CA VAL A 59 -1.82 4.65 0.90
C VAL A 59 -1.92 6.04 1.52
N HIS A 60 -1.97 7.11 0.72
CA HIS A 60 -2.24 8.46 1.25
C HIS A 60 -3.62 8.54 1.91
N ALA A 61 -4.66 8.03 1.23
CA ALA A 61 -6.03 8.08 1.74
C ALA A 61 -6.18 7.32 3.07
N ILE A 62 -5.57 6.14 3.21
CA ILE A 62 -5.67 5.39 4.45
C ILE A 62 -4.86 6.03 5.59
N ALA A 63 -3.73 6.68 5.30
CA ALA A 63 -2.96 7.40 6.31
C ALA A 63 -3.81 8.54 6.91
N TRP A 64 -4.48 9.33 6.06
CA TRP A 64 -5.44 10.34 6.54
C TRP A 64 -6.61 9.72 7.29
N TRP A 65 -7.18 8.63 6.77
CA TRP A 65 -8.28 7.95 7.45
C TRP A 65 -7.87 7.46 8.85
N ILE A 66 -6.64 6.94 9.02
CA ILE A 66 -6.11 6.52 10.33
C ILE A 66 -6.02 7.72 11.27
N GLU A 67 -5.44 8.84 10.84
CA GLU A 67 -5.34 10.04 11.68
C GLU A 67 -6.73 10.53 12.14
N GLU A 68 -7.74 10.47 11.27
CA GLU A 68 -9.10 10.94 11.58
C GLU A 68 -9.92 9.97 12.44
N ASN A 69 -9.74 8.66 12.29
CA ASN A 69 -10.65 7.65 12.84
C ASN A 69 -10.03 6.80 13.96
N VAL A 70 -8.71 6.60 13.94
CA VAL A 70 -7.98 5.87 14.98
C VAL A 70 -7.37 6.86 15.97
N GLY A 71 -6.74 7.90 15.45
CA GLY A 71 -6.10 8.94 16.23
C GLY A 71 -4.87 9.48 15.52
N LYS A 72 -4.67 10.79 15.60
CA LYS A 72 -3.46 11.44 15.12
C LYS A 72 -2.42 11.44 16.24
N LEU A 73 -1.28 10.81 15.98
CA LEU A 73 -0.12 10.85 16.88
C LEU A 73 0.61 12.18 16.75
N SER A 74 1.09 12.71 17.87
CA SER A 74 2.07 13.80 17.87
C SER A 74 3.39 13.35 17.24
N GLU A 75 4.24 14.28 16.83
CA GLU A 75 5.54 13.92 16.25
C GLU A 75 6.42 13.13 17.24
N GLU A 76 6.28 13.39 18.54
CA GLU A 76 6.98 12.64 19.61
C GLU A 76 6.42 11.22 19.79
N GLU A 77 5.15 10.99 19.45
CA GLU A 77 4.47 9.70 19.57
C GLU A 77 4.67 8.78 18.36
N LYS A 78 5.14 9.31 17.22
CA LYS A 78 5.41 8.55 15.99
C LYS A 78 6.68 7.69 16.07
N THR A 79 6.78 6.86 17.10
CA THR A 79 7.91 5.97 17.39
C THR A 79 7.72 4.55 16.84
N GLY A 80 6.54 4.23 16.30
CA GLY A 80 6.19 2.88 15.87
C GLY A 80 5.81 1.94 17.02
N GLU A 81 5.65 2.45 18.24
CA GLU A 81 5.23 1.66 19.40
C GLU A 81 3.72 1.37 19.39
N GLN A 82 2.92 2.33 18.90
CA GLN A 82 1.47 2.21 18.77
C GLN A 82 1.11 1.20 17.67
N THR A 83 0.21 0.27 18.00
CA THR A 83 -0.17 -0.84 17.12
C THR A 83 -1.62 -0.72 16.68
N LEU A 84 -1.87 -0.75 15.37
CA LEU A 84 -3.20 -1.09 14.84
C LEU A 84 -3.25 -2.58 14.50
N VAL A 85 -4.42 -3.18 14.63
CA VAL A 85 -4.67 -4.54 14.18
C VAL A 85 -5.66 -4.49 13.03
N TYR A 86 -5.33 -5.16 11.94
CA TYR A 86 -6.26 -5.35 10.83
C TYR A 86 -6.58 -6.83 10.66
N MET A 87 -7.86 -7.16 10.78
CA MET A 87 -8.40 -8.48 10.50
C MET A 87 -9.34 -8.38 9.30
N GLY A 88 -8.93 -8.92 8.16
CA GLY A 88 -9.73 -8.87 6.96
C GLY A 88 -9.32 -9.89 5.90
N PRO A 89 -10.08 -9.97 4.78
CA PRO A 89 -9.80 -10.85 3.65
C PRO A 89 -8.39 -10.66 3.10
N ASN A 90 -7.70 -11.75 2.72
CA ASN A 90 -6.37 -11.72 2.12
C ASN A 90 -6.37 -11.03 0.76
N ASP A 91 -6.18 -9.70 0.77
CA ASP A 91 -6.18 -8.86 -0.42
C ASP A 91 -5.24 -7.66 -0.32
N ILE A 92 -5.25 -6.82 -1.36
CA ILE A 92 -4.36 -5.67 -1.49
C ILE A 92 -4.43 -4.66 -0.34
N ARG A 93 -5.51 -4.66 0.46
CA ARG A 93 -5.65 -3.78 1.62
C ARG A 93 -4.54 -4.01 2.64
N TYR A 94 -3.97 -5.20 2.73
CA TYR A 94 -2.82 -5.47 3.60
C TYR A 94 -1.61 -4.62 3.23
N ALA A 95 -1.28 -4.50 1.93
CA ALA A 95 -0.17 -3.65 1.49
C ALA A 95 -0.46 -2.16 1.75
N VAL A 96 -1.69 -1.72 1.46
CA VAL A 96 -2.13 -0.35 1.66
C VAL A 96 -2.08 0.04 3.15
N LEU A 97 -2.63 -0.81 4.03
CA LEU A 97 -2.61 -0.60 5.47
C LEU A 97 -1.19 -0.64 6.03
N CYS A 98 -0.35 -1.57 5.59
CA CYS A 98 1.04 -1.63 6.02
C CYS A 98 1.77 -0.31 5.81
N LEU A 99 1.71 0.23 4.59
CA LEU A 99 2.42 1.46 4.25
C LEU A 99 1.74 2.71 4.83
N GLY A 100 0.41 2.79 4.80
CA GLY A 100 -0.31 3.92 5.35
C GLY A 100 -0.18 4.04 6.87
N SER A 101 -0.09 2.91 7.59
CA SER A 101 0.17 2.90 9.03
C SER A 101 1.54 3.45 9.36
N VAL A 102 2.57 3.07 8.58
CA VAL A 102 3.93 3.63 8.73
C VAL A 102 3.92 5.13 8.53
N ILE A 103 3.19 5.65 7.53
CA ILE A 103 3.05 7.10 7.31
C ILE A 103 2.39 7.78 8.52
N ALA A 104 1.37 7.15 9.11
CA ALA A 104 0.68 7.66 10.30
C ALA A 104 1.46 7.47 11.61
N GLY A 105 2.63 6.79 11.58
CA GLY A 105 3.48 6.54 12.75
C GLY A 105 3.12 5.29 13.56
N TYR A 106 2.22 4.46 13.06
CA TYR A 106 1.81 3.20 13.66
C TYR A 106 2.56 2.00 13.04
N LYS A 107 2.63 0.90 13.79
CA LYS A 107 2.86 -0.44 13.20
C LYS A 107 1.54 -1.19 13.06
N VAL A 108 1.45 -2.05 12.04
CA VAL A 108 0.27 -2.90 11.82
C VAL A 108 0.55 -4.34 12.22
N GLY A 109 -0.39 -4.95 12.93
CA GLY A 109 -0.48 -6.38 13.15
C GLY A 109 -1.48 -7.02 12.18
N PHE A 110 -1.06 -8.11 11.55
CA PHE A 110 -1.87 -8.95 10.66
C PHE A 110 -2.00 -10.37 11.26
N PRO A 111 -3.12 -11.08 11.01
CA PRO A 111 -3.28 -12.48 11.40
C PRO A 111 -2.39 -13.44 10.60
#